data_AF-A0A2G1ZYB3-F1
#
_entry.id   AF-A0A2G1ZYB3-F1
#
_cell.length_a   1.000
_cell.length_b   1.000
_cell.length_c   1.000
_cell.angle_alpha   90.00
_cell.angle_beta   90.00
_cell.angle_gamma   90.00
#
_symmetry.space_group_name_H-M   'P 1'
#
loop_
_entity.id
_entity.type
_entity.pdbx_description
1 polymer ?
#
loop_
_entity_poly.entity_id
_entity_poly.type
_entity_poly.pdbx_seq_one_letter_code
_entity_poly.pdbx_strand_id
1 'polypeptide(L)' 'MIPTPELALLFGYNEPSASFYDFCRRTGIAPVPGRRGWYDPKLIRARLDAVQGISAAEREATSQPSLVAQRRARRAQK' A
#
# COMPACT_ATOMS: atom_id res chain seq x y z
N MET A 1 0.06 5.11 10.11
CA MET A 1 1.53 5.00 10.01
C MET A 1 1.94 3.77 10.80
N ILE A 2 2.90 2.99 10.30
CA ILE A 2 3.33 1.72 10.90
C ILE A 2 4.80 1.88 11.36
N PRO A 3 5.14 1.54 12.61
CA PRO A 3 6.51 1.52 13.09
C PRO A 3 7.30 0.33 12.52
N THR A 4 8.63 0.46 12.45
CA THR A 4 9.51 -0.54 11.80
C THR A 4 9.37 -1.96 12.34
N PRO A 5 9.33 -2.19 13.67
CA PRO A 5 9.18 -3.55 14.22
C PRO A 5 7.87 -4.20 13.79
N GLU A 6 6.77 -3.45 13.81
CA GLU A 6 5.46 -3.93 13.37
C GLU A 6 5.46 -4.22 11.86
N LEU A 7 6.08 -3.36 11.05
CA LEU A 7 6.19 -3.58 9.61
C LEU A 7 7.01 -4.84 9.28
N ALA A 8 8.10 -5.09 10.01
CA ALA A 8 8.91 -6.29 9.83
C ALA A 8 8.08 -7.56 10.11
N LEU A 9 7.31 -7.57 11.20
CA LEU A 9 6.40 -8.67 11.53
C LEU A 9 5.33 -8.89 10.47
N LEU A 10 4.73 -7.82 9.93
CA LEU A 10 3.73 -7.89 8.86
C LEU A 10 4.29 -8.53 7.57
N PHE A 11 5.59 -8.40 7.32
CA PHE A 11 6.27 -9.04 6.20
C PHE A 11 6.87 -10.42 6.54
N GLY A 12 6.63 -10.94 7.74
CA GLY A 12 7.08 -12.27 8.16
C GLY A 12 8.50 -12.31 8.73
N TYR A 13 9.11 -11.17 9.06
CA TYR A 13 10.39 -11.11 9.76
C TYR A 13 10.17 -11.07 11.28
N ASN A 14 11.02 -11.75 12.05
CA ASN A 14 10.95 -11.70 13.52
C ASN A 14 11.29 -10.30 14.07
N GLU A 15 12.21 -9.60 13.42
CA GLU A 15 12.67 -8.26 13.81
C GLU A 15 13.24 -7.49 12.61
N PRO A 16 13.43 -6.16 12.73
CA PRO A 16 14.10 -5.37 11.71
C PRO A 16 15.56 -5.77 11.51
N SER A 17 15.83 -6.62 10.52
CA SER A 17 17.17 -7.12 10.18
C SER A 17 17.70 -6.52 8.88
N ALA A 18 18.98 -6.76 8.55
CA ALA A 18 19.57 -6.35 7.28
C ALA A 18 18.74 -6.83 6.07
N SER A 19 18.27 -8.08 6.12
CA SER A 19 17.42 -8.66 5.07
C SER A 19 16.08 -7.94 4.90
N PHE A 20 15.46 -7.50 5.99
CA PHE A 20 14.26 -6.68 5.95
C PHE A 20 14.53 -5.31 5.29
N TYR A 21 15.62 -4.63 5.67
CA TYR A 21 15.99 -3.37 5.04
C TYR A 21 16.36 -3.54 3.57
N ASP A 22 16.99 -4.65 3.18
CA ASP A 22 17.25 -5.01 1.79
C ASP A 22 15.96 -5.19 1.00
N PHE A 23 14.98 -5.90 1.57
CA PHE A 23 13.66 -6.03 0.98
C PHE A 23 12.98 -4.68 0.78
N CYS A 24 12.99 -3.80 1.79
CA CYS A 24 12.44 -2.45 1.66
C CYS A 24 13.13 -1.65 0.55
N ARG A 25 14.46 -1.72 0.44
CA ARG A 25 15.23 -1.07 -0.64
C ARG A 25 14.85 -1.62 -2.03
N ARG A 26 14.80 -2.94 -2.18
CA ARG A 26 14.46 -3.60 -3.45
C ARG A 26 13.05 -3.30 -3.94
N THR A 27 12.10 -3.17 -3.01
CA THR A 27 10.69 -2.84 -3.31
C THR A 27 10.43 -1.33 -3.38
N GLY A 28 11.41 -0.49 -3.04
CA GLY A 28 11.25 0.97 -3.00
C GLY A 28 10.38 1.46 -1.84
N ILE A 29 10.17 0.65 -0.80
CA ILE A 29 9.51 1.05 0.44
C ILE A 29 10.49 1.89 1.25
N ALA A 30 10.13 3.15 1.50
CA ALA A 30 10.94 4.10 2.24
C ALA A 30 10.19 4.60 3.50
N PRO A 31 10.93 4.92 4.58
CA PRO A 31 10.33 5.57 5.75
C PRO A 31 9.86 6.98 5.42
N VAL A 32 8.96 7.51 6.25
CA VAL A 32 8.43 8.87 6.12
C VAL A 32 9.57 9.89 6.27
N PRO A 33 9.72 10.86 5.34
CA PRO A 33 10.73 11.91 5.44
C PRO A 33 10.64 12.65 6.79
N GLY A 34 11.79 12.85 7.44
CA GLY A 34 11.84 13.49 8.76
C GLY A 34 11.37 12.61 9.93
N ARG A 35 10.84 11.41 9.68
CA ARG A 35 10.37 10.48 10.71
C ARG A 35 10.91 9.08 10.47
N ARG A 36 12.21 8.91 10.76
CA ARG A 36 12.89 7.61 10.67
C ARG A 36 12.17 6.58 11.53
N GLY A 37 12.05 5.36 11.01
CA GLY A 37 11.41 4.25 11.70
C GLY A 37 9.90 4.14 11.51
N TRP A 38 9.27 5.06 10.78
CA TRP A 38 7.83 5.07 10.50
C TRP A 38 7.56 4.96 9.00
N TYR A 39 6.52 4.22 8.64
CA TYR A 39 6.13 3.98 7.26
C TYR A 39 4.66 4.31 7.01
N ASP A 40 4.37 4.78 5.79
CA ASP A 40 3.01 5.03 5.34
C ASP A 40 2.42 3.76 4.70
N PRO A 41 1.31 3.21 5.24
CA PRO A 41 0.61 2.08 4.63
C PRO A 41 0.25 2.29 3.16
N LYS A 42 -0.11 3.52 2.76
CA LYS A 42 -0.48 3.84 1.38
C LYS A 42 0.73 3.73 0.46
N LEU A 43 1.88 4.25 0.90
CA LEU A 43 3.13 4.13 0.17
C LEU A 43 3.56 2.67 0.06
N ILE A 44 3.51 1.93 1.16
CA ILE A 44 3.84 0.49 1.18
C ILE A 44 2.99 -0.24 0.14
N ARG A 45 1.66 -0.04 0.17
CA ARG A 45 0.76 -0.71 -0.77
C ARG A 45 1.05 -0.31 -2.22
N ALA A 46 1.22 0.98 -2.51
CA ALA A 46 1.55 1.46 -3.85
C ALA A 46 2.85 0.84 -4.40
N ARG A 47 3.87 0.67 -3.55
CA ARG A 47 5.13 0.04 -3.92
C ARG A 47 4.99 -1.46 -4.17
N LEU A 48 4.24 -2.16 -3.31
CA LEU A 48 3.95 -3.57 -3.51
C LEU A 48 3.15 -3.81 -4.80
N ASP A 49 2.15 -2.98 -5.07
CA ASP A 49 1.37 -3.06 -6.31
C ASP A 49 2.27 -2.83 -7.53
N ALA A 50 3.17 -1.84 -7.49
CA ALA A 50 4.14 -1.59 -8.56
C ALA A 50 5.09 -2.78 -8.79
N VAL A 51 5.56 -3.43 -7.72
CA VAL A 51 6.41 -4.64 -7.80
C VAL A 51 5.64 -5.83 -8.39
N GLN A 52 4.34 -5.94 -8.09
CA GLN A 52 3.47 -7.00 -8.60
C GLN A 52 2.90 -6.71 -10.01
N GLY A 53 3.23 -5.56 -10.60
CA GLY A 53 2.69 -5.13 -11.88
C GLY A 53 1.21 -4.74 -11.83
N ILE A 54 0.65 -4.53 -10.63
CA ILE A 54 -0.75 -4.15 -10.43
C ILE A 54 -0.88 -2.63 -10.60
N SER A 55 -1.43 -2.22 -11.73
CA SER A 55 -1.75 -0.83 -11.98
C SER A 55 -2.87 -0.32 -11.07
N ALA A 56 -2.93 1.00 -10.87
CA ALA A 56 -4.06 1.62 -10.17
C ALA A 56 -5.39 1.35 -10.90
N ALA A 57 -5.36 1.29 -12.23
CA ALA A 57 -6.53 0.99 -13.07
C ALA A 57 -7.07 -0.43 -12.84
N GLU A 58 -6.21 -1.44 -12.69
CA GLU A 58 -6.65 -2.82 -12.38
C GLU A 58 -7.26 -2.94 -10.99
N ARG A 59 -6.71 -2.20 -10.01
CA ARG A 59 -7.31 -2.08 -8.66
C ARG A 59 -8.68 -1.43 -8.69
N GLU A 60 -8.83 -0.36 -9.46
CA GLU A 60 -10.08 0.37 -9.57
C GLU A 60 -11.13 -0.44 -10.34
N ALA A 61 -10.71 -1.24 -11.32
CA ALA A 61 -11.57 -2.20 -12.02
C ALA A 61 -12.08 -3.35 -11.12
N THR A 62 -11.32 -3.76 -10.11
CA THR A 62 -11.76 -4.76 -9.12
C THR A 62 -12.53 -4.17 -7.94
N SER A 63 -12.44 -2.85 -7.72
CA SER A 63 -13.17 -2.17 -6.67
C SER A 63 -14.63 -1.98 -7.09
N GLN A 64 -15.56 -2.72 -6.49
CA GLN A 64 -16.98 -2.53 -6.81
C GLN A 64 -17.41 -1.09 -6.49
N PRO A 65 -18.15 -0.44 -7.41
CA PRO A 65 -18.59 0.93 -7.18
C PRO A 65 -19.48 0.98 -5.94
N SER A 66 -19.21 1.96 -5.06
CA SER A 66 -20.00 2.15 -3.84
C SER A 66 -21.49 2.30 -4.18
N LEU A 67 -22.36 1.87 -3.26
CA LEU A 67 -23.82 2.02 -3.42
C LEU A 67 -24.24 3.47 -3.70
N VAL A 68 -23.48 4.45 -3.20
CA VAL A 68 -23.70 5.88 -3.46
C VAL A 68 -23.34 6.25 -4.90
N ALA A 69 -22.21 5.76 -5.42
CA ALA A 69 -21.82 5.95 -6.83
C ALA A 69 -22.85 5.32 -7.78
N GLN A 70 -23.32 4.11 -7.48
CA GLN A 70 -24.38 3.44 -8.24
C GLN A 70 -25.70 4.23 -8.22
N ARG A 71 -26.09 4.78 -7.06
CA ARG A 71 -27.30 5.62 -6.93
C ARG A 71 -27.20 6.91 -7.73
N ARG A 72 -26.05 7.58 -7.75
CA ARG A 72 -25.82 8.81 -8.53
C ARG A 72 -25.87 8.54 -10.04
N ALA A 73 -25.20 7.48 -10.50
CA ALA A 73 -25.23 7.07 -11.91
C ALA A 73 -26.68 6.80 -12.39
N ARG A 74 -27.49 6.13 -11.57
CA ARG A 74 -28.91 5.87 -11.87
C ARG A 74 -29.74 7.14 -12.00
N ARG A 75 -29.47 8.18 -11.19
CA ARG A 75 -30.22 9.44 -11.23
C ARG A 75 -29.82 10.34 -12.41
N ALA A 76 -28.59 10.22 -12.91
CA ALA A 76 -28.10 11.02 -14.03
C ALA A 76 -28.63 10.54 -15.40
N GLN A 77 -29.21 9.34 -15.47
CA GLN A 77 -29.78 8.75 -16.70
C GLN A 77 -31.28 9.00 -16.87
N LYS A 78 -31.90 9.81 -15.99
CA LYS A 78 -33.34 10.06 -15.95
C LYS A 78 -33.60 11.56 -16.04
#